data_AF-A0A933HBE3-F1
#
_entry.id   AF-A0A933HBE3-F1
#
_cell.length_a   1.000
_cell.length_b   1.000
_cell.length_c   1.000
_cell.angle_alpha   90.00
_cell.angle_beta   90.00
_cell.angle_gamma   90.00
#
_symmetry.space_group_name_H-M   'P 1'
#
loop_
_entity.id
_entity.type
_entity.pdbx_description
1 polymer ?
#
loop_
_entity_poly.entity_id
_entity_poly.type
_entity_poly.pdbx_seq_one_letter_code
_entity_poly.pdbx_strand_id
1 'polypeptide(L)'
;MPQKLWDFFWYNRHLMNKIPSIAAGIIKELARQRGFIPGIFLAIHTSGRDLKRNFHIHLSTTVGGLSFSLDKWINSAYFYHDTIKKMWRYAILSLFRKEFKQGSLKLPPHLKHIKSYYDFCSWTGQLSTWKMPKIL
;
A
#
# COMPACT_ATOMS: atom_id res chain seq x y z
N MET A 1 6.59 -2.86 4.11
CA MET A 1 6.77 -1.48 3.61
C MET A 1 8.10 -0.98 4.17
N PRO A 2 8.83 -0.12 3.44
CA PRO A 2 9.96 0.63 3.96
C PRO A 2 9.76 1.26 5.36
N GLN A 3 10.69 1.07 6.30
CA GLN A 3 10.69 1.77 7.60
C GLN A 3 10.69 3.29 7.43
N LYS A 4 11.41 3.81 6.42
CA LYS A 4 11.47 5.23 6.06
C LYS A 4 10.09 5.85 5.77
N LEU A 5 9.08 5.05 5.46
CA LEU A 5 7.71 5.52 5.18
C LEU A 5 6.80 5.50 6.41
N TRP A 6 7.19 4.84 7.51
CA TRP A 6 6.35 4.77 8.72
C TRP A 6 6.14 6.14 9.35
N ASP A 7 7.16 6.99 9.35
CA ASP A 7 7.06 8.35 9.89
C ASP A 7 6.03 9.19 9.14
N PHE A 8 5.89 9.00 7.83
CA PHE A 8 4.86 9.70 7.06
C PHE A 8 3.47 9.36 7.59
N PHE A 9 3.18 8.09 7.85
CA PHE A 9 1.91 7.70 8.45
C PHE A 9 1.77 8.22 9.88
N TRP A 10 2.85 8.25 10.65
CA TRP A 10 2.82 8.76 12.02
C TRP A 10 2.47 10.24 12.10
N TYR A 11 3.13 11.08 11.29
CA TYR A 11 2.84 12.52 11.22
C TYR A 11 1.54 12.83 10.47
N ASN A 12 1.04 11.90 9.65
CA ASN A 12 -0.15 12.05 8.83
C ASN A 12 -1.13 10.89 9.07
N ARG A 13 -1.60 10.73 10.32
CA ARG A 13 -2.46 9.60 10.74
C ARG A 13 -3.70 9.41 9.87
N HIS A 14 -4.27 10.49 9.33
CA HIS A 14 -5.41 10.44 8.43
C HIS A 14 -5.14 9.65 7.13
N LEU A 15 -3.87 9.56 6.68
CA LEU A 15 -3.50 8.75 5.52
C LEU A 15 -3.62 7.26 5.78
N MET A 16 -3.54 6.82 7.05
CA MET A 16 -3.74 5.41 7.41
C MET A 16 -5.14 4.92 6.99
N ASN A 17 -6.15 5.79 7.05
CA ASN A 17 -7.53 5.46 6.67
C ASN A 17 -7.69 5.21 5.16
N LYS A 18 -6.78 5.72 4.33
CA LYS A 18 -6.80 5.49 2.87
C LYS A 18 -6.19 4.13 2.50
N ILE A 19 -5.37 3.56 3.38
CA ILE A 19 -4.57 2.36 3.09
C ILE A 19 -5.39 1.10 2.84
N PRO A 20 -6.46 0.80 3.61
CA PRO A 20 -7.29 -0.37 3.34
C PRO A 20 -7.85 -0.40 1.92
N SER A 21 -8.38 0.74 1.47
CA SER A 21 -8.97 0.88 0.13
C SER A 21 -7.93 0.68 -0.97
N ILE A 22 -6.72 1.23 -0.79
CA ILE A 22 -5.60 1.04 -1.72
C ILE A 22 -5.20 -0.45 -1.82
N ALA A 23 -5.03 -1.11 -0.67
CA ALA A 23 -4.65 -2.52 -0.63
C ALA A 23 -5.70 -3.42 -1.28
N ALA A 24 -6.98 -3.22 -0.92
CA ALA A 24 -8.09 -3.96 -1.50
C ALA A 24 -8.24 -3.66 -3.00
N GLY A 25 -8.00 -2.42 -3.44
CA GLY A 25 -8.03 -2.03 -4.84
C GLY A 25 -7.05 -2.83 -5.72
N ILE A 26 -5.84 -3.10 -5.21
CA ILE A 26 -4.84 -3.92 -5.91
C ILE A 26 -5.36 -5.35 -6.13
N ILE A 27 -5.90 -5.97 -5.07
CA ILE A 27 -6.43 -7.33 -5.15
C ILE A 27 -7.65 -7.40 -6.06
N LYS A 28 -8.57 -6.43 -5.95
CA LYS A 28 -9.74 -6.34 -6.83
C LYS A 28 -9.34 -6.19 -8.30
N GLU A 29 -8.34 -5.38 -8.62
CA GLU A 29 -7.87 -5.22 -10.00
C GLU A 29 -7.29 -6.54 -10.56
N LEU A 30 -6.46 -7.23 -9.76
CA LEU A 30 -5.90 -8.52 -10.17
C LEU A 30 -6.96 -9.62 -10.28
N ALA A 31 -7.97 -9.63 -9.40
CA ALA A 31 -9.09 -10.56 -9.47
C ALA A 31 -10.01 -10.27 -10.66
N ARG A 32 -10.23 -8.99 -10.98
CA ARG A 32 -11.03 -8.56 -12.12
C ARG A 32 -10.45 -9.07 -13.44
N GLN A 33 -9.13 -9.04 -13.59
CA GLN A 33 -8.42 -9.60 -14.75
C GLN A 33 -8.61 -11.12 -14.91
N ARG A 34 -9.05 -11.80 -13.84
CA ARG A 34 -9.35 -13.24 -13.81
C ARG A 34 -10.85 -13.53 -13.78
N GLY A 35 -11.70 -12.50 -13.89
CA GLY A 35 -13.14 -12.65 -14.05
C GLY A 35 -13.95 -12.87 -12.77
N PHE A 36 -13.39 -12.61 -11.58
CA PHE A 36 -14.09 -12.90 -10.31
C PHE A 36 -14.03 -11.76 -9.27
N ILE A 37 -14.96 -11.82 -8.31
CA ILE A 37 -15.09 -10.93 -7.16
C ILE A 37 -14.48 -11.61 -5.94
N PRO A 38 -13.34 -11.12 -5.40
CA PRO A 38 -12.68 -11.71 -4.24
C PRO A 38 -13.38 -11.32 -2.93
N GLY A 39 -13.40 -12.23 -1.95
CA GLY A 39 -13.60 -11.86 -0.55
C GLY A 39 -12.30 -11.31 0.03
N ILE A 40 -12.36 -10.17 0.74
CA ILE A 40 -11.18 -9.49 1.31
C ILE A 40 -11.45 -9.13 2.76
N PHE A 41 -10.51 -9.47 3.64
CA PHE A 41 -10.44 -9.02 5.04
C PHE A 41 -9.15 -8.24 5.28
N LEU A 42 -9.22 -7.15 6.04
CA LEU A 42 -8.06 -6.28 6.28
C LEU A 42 -8.01 -5.75 7.72
N ALA A 43 -6.83 -5.83 8.32
CA ALA A 43 -6.52 -5.25 9.63
C ALA A 43 -5.35 -4.25 9.53
N ILE A 44 -5.47 -3.13 10.24
CA ILE A 44 -4.41 -2.12 10.36
C ILE A 44 -3.71 -2.29 11.70
N HIS A 45 -2.38 -2.27 11.70
CA HIS A 45 -1.55 -2.24 12.90
C HIS A 45 -0.60 -1.04 12.85
N THR A 46 -0.38 -0.41 14.01
CA THR A 46 0.46 0.79 14.14
C THR A 46 1.76 0.56 14.89
N SER A 47 1.87 -0.57 15.59
CA SER A 47 3.03 -0.99 16.38
C SER A 47 3.44 -2.42 16.04
N GLY A 48 4.74 -2.69 16.15
CA GLY A 48 5.29 -4.04 16.05
C GLY A 48 5.21 -4.80 17.37
N ARG A 49 5.73 -6.04 17.37
CA ARG A 49 5.86 -6.87 18.58
C ARG A 49 6.69 -6.19 19.68
N ASP A 50 7.67 -5.39 19.29
CA ASP A 50 8.54 -4.61 20.19
C ASP A 50 7.94 -3.25 20.59
N LEU A 51 6.65 -3.03 20.29
CA LEU A 51 5.90 -1.79 20.52
C LEU A 51 6.45 -0.55 19.81
N LYS A 52 7.47 -0.69 18.95
CA LYS A 52 7.97 0.42 18.14
C LYS A 52 7.00 0.74 17.02
N ARG A 53 7.05 1.99 16.56
CA ARG A 53 6.27 2.48 15.41
C ARG A 53 6.55 1.58 14.22
N ASN A 54 5.52 0.87 13.77
CA ASN A 54 5.59 -0.03 12.63
C ASN A 54 4.21 -0.07 12.00
N PHE A 55 3.95 0.89 11.11
CA PHE A 55 2.69 0.91 10.39
C PHE A 55 2.71 -0.19 9.32
N HIS A 56 1.80 -1.15 9.48
CA HIS A 56 1.59 -2.25 8.55
C HIS A 56 0.13 -2.68 8.51
N ILE A 57 -0.22 -3.46 7.50
CA ILE A 57 -1.55 -4.03 7.34
C ILE A 57 -1.43 -5.54 7.15
N HIS A 58 -2.43 -6.27 7.62
CA HIS A 58 -2.70 -7.64 7.22
C HIS A 58 -3.87 -7.63 6.25
N LEU A 59 -3.69 -8.22 5.07
CA LEU A 59 -4.75 -8.43 4.10
C LEU A 59 -4.84 -9.92 3.82
N SER A 60 -6.02 -10.49 4.06
CA SER A 60 -6.38 -11.84 3.65
C SER A 60 -7.41 -11.76 2.53
N THR A 61 -7.25 -12.61 1.52
CA THR A 61 -8.17 -12.69 0.38
C THR A 61 -8.46 -14.14 0.05
N THR A 62 -9.65 -14.40 -0.47
CA THR A 62 -9.98 -15.70 -1.06
C THR A 62 -9.13 -15.96 -2.31
N VAL A 63 -8.78 -17.22 -2.56
CA VAL A 63 -8.01 -17.67 -3.75
C VAL A 63 -8.91 -17.99 -4.97
N GLY A 64 -10.02 -17.27 -5.04
CA GLY A 64 -11.13 -17.43 -5.97
C GLY A 64 -12.29 -16.55 -5.51
N GLY A 65 -13.43 -16.61 -6.18
CA GLY A 65 -14.59 -15.83 -5.77
C GLY A 65 -15.75 -15.94 -6.74
N LEU A 66 -16.78 -15.14 -6.52
CA LEU A 66 -17.97 -15.17 -7.37
C LEU A 66 -17.67 -14.63 -8.77
N SER A 67 -18.27 -15.24 -9.79
CA SER A 67 -18.36 -14.63 -11.12
C SER A 67 -19.03 -13.26 -11.04
N PHE A 68 -18.83 -12.41 -12.04
CA PHE A 68 -19.52 -11.11 -12.08
C PHE A 68 -21.04 -11.24 -12.21
N SER A 69 -21.53 -12.35 -12.80
CA SER A 69 -22.94 -12.73 -12.85
C SER A 69 -23.48 -13.28 -11.52
N LEU A 70 -22.63 -13.48 -10.50
CA LEU A 70 -22.98 -14.00 -9.18
C LEU A 70 -23.59 -15.41 -9.17
N ASP A 71 -23.45 -16.15 -10.26
CA ASP A 71 -24.08 -17.45 -10.49
C ASP A 71 -23.16 -18.65 -10.23
N LYS A 72 -21.84 -18.42 -10.14
CA LYS A 72 -20.86 -19.48 -9.93
C LYS A 72 -19.62 -19.00 -9.21
N TRP A 73 -18.94 -19.95 -8.58
CA TRP A 73 -17.61 -19.74 -8.02
C TRP A 73 -16.52 -19.99 -9.06
N ILE A 74 -15.60 -19.04 -9.20
CA ILE A 74 -14.43 -19.13 -10.07
C ILE A 74 -13.20 -19.47 -9.22
N ASN A 75 -12.67 -20.67 -9.44
CA ASN A 75 -11.43 -21.14 -8.84
C ASN A 75 -10.24 -20.56 -9.62
N SER A 76 -9.76 -19.37 -9.26
CA SER A 76 -8.52 -18.84 -9.83
C SER A 76 -7.98 -17.63 -9.08
N ALA A 77 -7.11 -17.83 -8.08
CA ALA A 77 -6.23 -16.75 -7.68
C ALA A 77 -4.93 -17.24 -7.04
N TYR A 78 -3.90 -17.37 -7.86
CA TYR A 78 -2.54 -17.19 -7.39
C TYR A 78 -2.13 -15.75 -7.62
N PHE A 79 -2.13 -14.92 -6.58
CA PHE A 79 -1.65 -13.56 -6.68
C PHE A 79 -0.14 -13.52 -6.53
N TYR A 80 0.58 -13.26 -7.63
CA TYR A 80 2.03 -13.15 -7.59
C TYR A 80 2.45 -12.01 -6.66
N HIS A 81 3.19 -12.37 -5.61
CA HIS A 81 3.60 -11.43 -4.58
C HIS A 81 4.42 -10.26 -5.15
N ASP A 82 5.22 -10.49 -6.20
CA ASP A 82 6.02 -9.42 -6.82
C ASP A 82 5.15 -8.39 -7.55
N THR A 83 4.08 -8.84 -8.21
CA THR A 83 3.09 -7.94 -8.83
C THR A 83 2.40 -7.10 -7.76
N ILE A 84 1.94 -7.72 -6.67
CA ILE A 84 1.33 -7.00 -5.53
C ILE A 84 2.31 -6.00 -4.94
N LYS A 85 3.56 -6.40 -4.66
CA LYS A 85 4.59 -5.52 -4.08
C LYS A 85 4.87 -4.31 -4.98
N LYS A 86 4.92 -4.49 -6.30
CA LYS A 86 5.11 -3.40 -7.27
C LYS A 86 3.94 -2.43 -7.27
N MET A 87 2.70 -2.93 -7.40
CA MET A 87 1.49 -2.11 -7.38
C MET A 87 1.33 -1.35 -6.05
N TRP A 88 1.59 -2.04 -4.93
CA TRP A 88 1.57 -1.46 -3.59
C TRP A 88 2.56 -0.31 -3.46
N ARG A 89 3.83 -0.54 -3.85
CA ARG A 89 4.85 0.50 -3.78
C ARG A 89 4.46 1.72 -4.59
N TYR A 90 4.00 1.51 -5.83
CA TYR A 90 3.54 2.59 -6.70
C TYR A 90 2.39 3.37 -6.03
N ALA A 91 1.36 2.69 -5.54
CA ALA A 91 0.19 3.33 -4.95
C ALA A 91 0.55 4.16 -3.70
N ILE A 92 1.41 3.65 -2.81
CA ILE A 92 1.86 4.38 -1.61
C ILE A 92 2.67 5.62 -1.99
N LEU A 93 3.63 5.51 -2.92
CA LEU A 93 4.42 6.66 -3.34
C LEU A 93 3.57 7.70 -4.07
N SER A 94 2.63 7.27 -4.90
CA SER A 94 1.66 8.15 -5.57
C SER A 94 0.75 8.87 -4.58
N LEU A 95 0.31 8.20 -3.51
CA LEU A 95 -0.43 8.84 -2.43
C LEU A 95 0.40 9.98 -1.82
N PHE A 96 1.63 9.71 -1.39
CA PHE A 96 2.46 10.75 -0.77
C PHE A 96 2.77 11.90 -1.72
N ARG A 97 3.08 11.62 -2.99
CA ARG A 97 3.31 12.66 -4.00
C ARG A 97 2.09 13.55 -4.18
N LYS A 98 0.89 12.96 -4.21
CA LYS A 98 -0.37 13.71 -4.29
C LYS A 98 -0.57 14.62 -3.08
N GLU A 99 -0.44 14.08 -1.87
CA GLU A 99 -0.61 14.84 -0.63
C GLU A 99 0.44 15.95 -0.49
N PHE A 100 1.67 15.71 -0.94
CA PHE A 100 2.73 16.73 -0.98
C PHE A 100 2.40 17.85 -1.95
N LYS A 101 1.98 17.51 -3.18
CA LYS A 101 1.59 18.49 -4.21
C LYS A 101 0.42 19.37 -3.74
N GLN A 102 -0.45 18.84 -2.88
CA GLN A 102 -1.58 19.54 -2.28
C GLN A 102 -1.21 20.35 -1.02
N GLY A 103 0.05 20.32 -0.58
CA GLY A 103 0.49 20.99 0.65
C GLY A 103 -0.04 20.37 1.94
N SER A 104 -0.68 19.20 1.86
CA SER A 104 -1.33 18.53 3.01
C SER A 104 -0.42 17.53 3.71
N LEU A 105 0.71 17.16 3.09
CA LEU A 105 1.67 16.20 3.65
C LEU A 105 2.63 16.87 4.64
N LYS A 106 2.56 16.47 5.91
CA LYS A 106 3.55 16.82 6.93
C LYS A 106 4.80 15.96 6.75
N LEU A 107 5.91 16.58 6.36
CA LEU A 107 7.19 15.89 6.24
C LEU A 107 7.81 15.60 7.63
N PRO A 108 8.41 14.41 7.82
CA PRO A 108 9.26 14.13 8.97
C PRO A 108 10.40 15.15 9.12
N PRO A 109 10.91 15.41 10.34
CA PRO A 109 11.95 16.43 10.59
C PRO A 109 13.17 16.32 9.67
N HIS A 110 13.67 15.11 9.44
CA HIS A 110 14.85 14.85 8.59
C HIS A 110 14.62 15.13 7.10
N LEU A 111 13.37 15.30 6.64
CA LEU A 111 13.02 15.62 5.25
C LEU A 111 12.53 17.06 5.08
N LYS A 112 12.47 17.89 6.13
CA LYS A 112 11.97 19.27 6.04
C LYS A 112 12.74 20.17 5.07
N HIS A 113 13.95 19.78 4.67
CA HIS A 113 14.76 20.48 3.66
C HIS A 113 14.17 20.33 2.25
N ILE A 114 13.34 19.31 1.99
CA ILE A 114 12.66 19.13 0.72
C ILE A 114 11.49 20.12 0.63
N LYS A 115 11.60 21.08 -0.29
CA LYS A 115 10.59 22.14 -0.49
C LYS A 115 9.84 22.04 -1.81
N SER A 116 10.46 21.50 -2.85
CA SER A 116 9.85 21.41 -4.17
C SER A 116 9.21 20.04 -4.43
N TYR A 117 8.18 20.02 -5.27
CA TYR A 117 7.56 18.77 -5.73
C TYR A 117 8.56 17.91 -6.54
N TYR A 118 9.46 18.55 -7.29
CA TYR A 118 10.50 17.87 -8.05
C TYR A 118 11.46 17.11 -7.14
N ASP A 119 11.99 17.77 -6.10
CA ASP A 119 12.89 17.15 -5.12
C ASP A 119 12.20 16.00 -4.38
N PHE A 120 10.92 16.17 -4.04
CA PHE A 120 10.14 15.12 -3.40
C PHE A 120 9.92 13.91 -4.33
N CYS A 121 9.67 14.15 -5.62
CA CYS A 121 9.57 13.09 -6.63
C CYS A 121 10.89 12.35 -6.83
N SER A 122 12.02 13.07 -6.84
CA SER A 122 13.37 12.51 -6.90
C SER A 122 13.66 11.62 -5.68
N TRP A 123 13.42 12.14 -4.46
CA TRP A 123 13.60 11.41 -3.22
C TRP A 123 12.74 10.13 -3.15
N THR A 124 11.44 10.24 -3.46
CA THR A 124 10.55 9.07 -3.52
C THR A 124 10.94 8.09 -4.65
N GLY A 125 11.54 8.58 -5.74
CA GLY A 125 12.06 7.77 -6.83
C GLY A 125 13.15 6.79 -6.38
N GLN A 126 14.00 7.18 -5.44
CA GLN A 126 15.03 6.31 -4.85
C GLN A 126 14.42 5.13 -4.07
N LEU A 127 13.18 5.24 -3.60
CA LEU A 127 12.47 4.16 -2.91
C LEU A 127 11.85 3.16 -3.88
N SER A 128 11.72 3.51 -5.16
CA SER A 128 11.13 2.66 -6.21
C SER A 128 11.97 1.43 -6.53
N THR A 129 13.29 1.51 -6.30
CA THR A 129 14.29 0.45 -6.58
C THR A 129 14.49 -0.51 -5.40
N TRP A 130 13.82 -0.30 -4.25
CA TRP A 130 14.05 -1.11 -3.06
C TRP A 130 13.46 -2.54 -3.19
N LYS A 131 14.32 -3.56 -3.10
CA LYS A 131 13.97 -4.97 -2.81
C LYS A 131 13.42 -5.16 -1.39
N MET A 132 12.12 -5.45 -1.27
CA MET A 132 11.50 -5.76 0.03
C MET A 132 12.25 -6.92 0.73
N PRO A 133 12.61 -6.81 2.02
CA PRO A 133 13.21 -7.92 2.74
C PRO A 133 12.27 -9.14 2.71
N LYS A 134 12.84 -10.35 2.60
CA LYS A 134 12.08 -11.58 2.81
C LYS A 134 11.64 -11.56 4.29
N ILE A 135 10.35 -11.38 4.51
CA ILE A 135 9.76 -11.61 5.83
C ILE A 135 9.63 -13.14 5.92
N LEU A 136 10.45 -13.75 6.77
CA LEU A 136 10.27 -15.12 7.26
C LEU A 136 9.22 -15.09 8.37
#